data_AF-A0A8J7KQ28-F1
#
_entry.id   AF-A0A8J7KQ28-F1
#
_cell.length_a   1.000
_cell.length_b   1.000
_cell.length_c   1.000
_cell.angle_alpha   90.00
_cell.angle_beta   90.00
_cell.angle_gamma   90.00
#
_symmetry.space_group_name_H-M   'P 1'
#
loop_
_entity.id
_entity.type
_entity.pdbx_description
1 polymer ?
#
loop_
_entity_poly.entity_id
_entity_poly.type
_entity_poly.pdbx_seq_one_letter_code
_entity_poly.pdbx_strand_id
1 'polypeptide(L)'
;MQANIEKTCSLPFEYFLMPNNYAALPRPVSLDIAHVENTVDERFSDTRSQYSLSQLSTLSQLSMVHSSSDSLSEASTPASPSPVPLIFSTETLGSDVAQERQENKEVSNAESWKQRGKQYASNMGAVLLRNTLSVAVGTGIREYVRRGALSETFANLPRSSLTLISAIVIATPLVLQLSGLARDYCNGGLNGSVFMGRLSSLLFVAVSGMCLWYSDNFEHAALLLVAGLAYVLLRDIAQFIFPLTDNNSDQLSLAAVAASGILYSGNQTAVDIGMDVVSNALSGSMSGLMGNIVGRSTVNLIGEFGDDFCYRGINAFRKKNRALSVKLAMRKKEDYTRKAIMDCTLNTIESRA
;
A
#
# COMPACT_ATOMS: atom_id res chain seq x y z
N MET A 1 40.57 34.72 -26.23
CA MET A 1 39.31 34.02 -26.57
C MET A 1 39.14 32.90 -25.56
N GLN A 2 38.44 33.19 -24.47
CA GLN A 2 38.25 32.30 -23.31
C GLN A 2 36.90 31.59 -23.41
N ALA A 3 36.92 30.29 -23.09
CA ALA A 3 35.75 29.43 -23.01
C ALA A 3 35.00 29.67 -21.67
N ASN A 4 33.70 29.92 -21.76
CA ASN A 4 32.79 29.93 -20.62
C ASN A 4 32.22 28.53 -20.44
N ILE A 5 32.65 27.84 -19.38
CA ILE A 5 32.04 26.62 -18.87
C ILE A 5 31.04 27.07 -17.80
N GLU A 6 29.75 26.99 -18.10
CA GLU A 6 28.68 27.14 -17.11
C GLU A 6 28.77 25.99 -16.11
N LYS A 7 29.11 26.32 -14.86
CA LYS A 7 28.98 25.43 -13.71
C LYS A 7 27.49 25.32 -13.35
N THR A 8 26.86 24.21 -13.68
CA THR A 8 25.57 23.82 -13.12
C THR A 8 25.77 23.49 -11.64
N CYS A 9 25.21 24.32 -10.76
CA CYS A 9 25.12 24.07 -9.33
C CYS A 9 24.25 22.82 -9.08
N SER A 10 24.88 21.70 -8.74
CA SER A 10 24.22 20.59 -8.05
C SER A 10 23.99 20.99 -6.59
N LEU A 11 22.76 21.30 -6.21
CA LEU A 11 22.39 21.44 -4.80
C LEU A 11 22.20 20.03 -4.20
N PRO A 12 22.91 19.65 -3.12
CA PRO A 12 22.63 18.42 -2.40
C PRO A 12 21.37 18.59 -1.55
N PHE A 13 20.54 17.54 -1.55
CA PHE A 13 19.36 17.37 -0.71
C PHE A 13 19.79 16.98 0.72
N GLU A 14 20.51 17.88 1.39
CA GLU A 14 20.89 17.76 2.80
C GLU A 14 20.16 18.83 3.62
N TYR A 15 18.87 18.62 3.92
CA TYR A 15 18.22 19.29 5.04
C TYR A 15 17.15 18.38 5.65
N PHE A 16 17.61 17.32 6.31
CA PHE A 16 16.82 16.63 7.32
C PHE A 16 17.69 16.08 8.46
N LEU A 17 18.63 16.87 8.95
CA LEU A 17 19.27 16.69 10.27
C LEU A 17 19.82 18.07 10.70
N MET A 18 19.33 18.61 11.82
CA MET A 18 19.83 19.87 12.40
C MET A 18 21.33 19.80 12.71
N PRO A 19 22.04 20.95 12.72
CA PRO A 19 22.44 21.49 14.02
C PRO A 19 22.35 23.02 14.16
N ASN A 20 22.19 23.43 15.43
CA ASN A 20 22.34 24.74 16.05
C ASN A 20 23.07 25.83 15.24
N ASN A 21 22.36 26.93 14.94
CA ASN A 21 22.88 28.28 15.17
C ASN A 21 21.74 29.32 15.14
N TYR A 22 21.45 29.90 16.30
CA TYR A 22 20.58 31.06 16.47
C TYR A 22 21.37 32.32 16.13
N ALA A 23 20.91 33.10 15.14
CA ALA A 23 21.19 34.52 15.06
C ALA A 23 20.02 35.27 14.38
N ALA A 24 19.29 36.02 15.22
CA ALA A 24 18.45 37.18 14.92
C ALA A 24 17.29 37.03 13.92
N LEU A 25 16.12 36.64 14.43
CA LEU A 25 14.81 37.05 13.90
C LEU A 25 14.13 38.04 14.87
N PRO A 26 13.31 38.99 14.38
CA PRO A 26 12.61 39.97 15.22
C PRO A 26 11.55 39.31 16.11
N ARG A 27 11.33 39.89 17.31
CA ARG A 27 10.47 39.36 18.37
C ARG A 27 9.03 39.07 17.89
N PRO A 28 8.41 37.94 18.32
CA PRO A 28 7.01 37.68 18.05
C PRO A 28 6.09 38.58 18.89
N VAL A 29 4.96 38.96 18.29
CA VAL A 29 3.80 39.55 18.95
C VAL A 29 3.27 38.53 19.95
N SER A 30 3.20 38.91 21.24
CA SER A 30 2.62 38.08 22.30
C SER A 30 1.12 37.94 22.10
N LEU A 31 0.66 36.75 21.69
CA LEU A 31 -0.74 36.35 21.83
C LEU A 31 -0.95 35.89 23.28
N ASP A 32 -1.95 36.45 23.95
CA ASP A 32 -2.31 36.15 25.34
C ASP A 32 -3.01 34.78 25.43
N ILE A 33 -2.26 33.77 25.86
CA ILE A 33 -2.68 32.36 25.95
C ILE A 33 -3.72 32.15 27.07
N ALA A 34 -3.81 33.06 28.06
CA ALA A 34 -4.70 32.91 29.20
C ALA A 34 -6.21 33.04 28.84
N HIS A 35 -6.55 33.61 27.67
CA HIS A 35 -7.94 33.76 27.24
C HIS A 35 -8.47 32.54 26.46
N VAL A 36 -7.59 31.71 25.91
CA VAL A 36 -7.97 30.55 25.09
C VAL A 36 -8.18 29.29 25.95
N GLU A 37 -7.41 29.11 27.02
CA GLU A 37 -7.53 27.93 27.90
C GLU A 37 -8.88 27.87 28.64
N ASN A 38 -9.43 29.01 29.08
CA ASN A 38 -10.71 29.03 29.80
C ASN A 38 -11.95 28.75 28.92
N THR A 39 -11.84 28.86 27.59
CA THR A 39 -12.98 28.64 26.69
C THR A 39 -13.08 27.19 26.20
N VAL A 40 -12.01 26.40 26.34
CA VAL A 40 -11.94 25.01 25.85
C VAL A 40 -12.33 24.00 26.93
N ASP A 41 -12.04 24.26 28.21
CA ASP A 41 -12.33 23.31 29.28
C ASP A 41 -13.83 23.18 29.63
N GLU A 42 -14.63 24.26 29.49
CA GLU A 42 -16.08 24.18 29.75
C GLU A 42 -16.86 23.38 28.69
N ARG A 43 -16.37 23.27 27.44
CA ARG A 43 -17.08 22.53 26.39
C ARG A 43 -16.71 21.04 26.29
N PHE A 44 -15.61 20.61 26.92
CA PHE A 44 -15.16 19.22 26.87
C PHE A 44 -15.58 18.37 28.08
N SER A 45 -16.05 18.98 29.17
CA SER A 45 -16.53 18.25 30.36
C SER A 45 -17.88 17.54 30.12
N ASP A 46 -18.82 18.20 29.44
CA ASP A 46 -20.18 17.68 29.26
C ASP A 46 -20.28 16.51 28.25
N THR A 47 -19.34 16.40 27.32
CA THR A 47 -19.38 15.35 26.28
C THR A 47 -18.75 14.03 26.77
N ARG A 48 -17.96 14.05 27.85
CA ARG A 48 -17.25 12.87 28.36
C ARG A 48 -18.13 11.97 29.23
N SER A 49 -19.22 12.49 29.79
CA SER A 49 -20.11 11.74 30.68
C SER A 49 -21.11 10.84 29.94
N GLN A 50 -21.44 11.13 28.67
CA GLN A 50 -22.46 10.37 27.92
C GLN A 50 -21.92 9.18 27.12
N TYR A 51 -20.62 9.16 26.75
CA TYR A 51 -20.04 8.06 25.95
C TYR A 51 -19.41 6.94 26.78
N SER A 52 -19.14 7.16 28.07
CA SER A 52 -18.53 6.16 28.96
C SER A 52 -19.51 5.05 29.37
N LEU A 53 -20.80 5.37 29.54
CA LEU A 53 -21.79 4.43 30.07
C LEU A 53 -22.41 3.51 29.00
N SER A 54 -22.40 3.88 27.72
CA SER A 54 -22.96 3.05 26.64
C SER A 54 -22.00 1.95 26.14
N GLN A 55 -20.69 2.12 26.33
CA GLN A 55 -19.70 1.10 25.93
C GLN A 55 -19.48 0.00 26.98
N LEU A 56 -19.68 0.30 28.27
CA LEU A 56 -19.52 -0.68 29.34
C LEU A 56 -20.68 -1.68 29.45
N SER A 57 -21.90 -1.31 29.02
CA SER A 57 -23.05 -2.25 29.00
C SER A 57 -22.93 -3.28 27.87
N THR A 58 -22.32 -2.91 26.74
CA THR A 58 -22.20 -3.77 25.55
C THR A 58 -21.10 -4.83 25.71
N LEU A 59 -20.04 -4.54 26.47
CA LEU A 59 -18.96 -5.50 26.77
C LEU A 59 -19.33 -6.51 27.88
N SER A 60 -20.29 -6.18 28.74
CA SER A 60 -20.79 -7.11 29.78
C SER A 60 -21.71 -8.20 29.21
N GLN A 61 -22.44 -7.93 28.13
CA GLN A 61 -23.36 -8.91 27.53
C GLN A 61 -22.68 -9.93 26.59
N LEU A 62 -21.47 -9.64 26.11
CA LEU A 62 -20.74 -10.50 25.17
C LEU A 62 -19.87 -11.58 25.85
N SER A 63 -19.67 -11.53 27.17
CA SER A 63 -18.89 -12.55 27.90
C SER A 63 -19.72 -13.68 28.54
N MET A 64 -21.06 -13.62 28.46
CA MET A 64 -21.96 -14.59 29.12
C MET A 64 -22.59 -15.66 28.21
N VAL A 65 -22.26 -15.74 26.91
CA VAL A 65 -23.00 -16.61 25.95
C VAL A 65 -22.22 -17.86 25.47
N HIS A 66 -20.99 -18.12 25.91
CA HIS A 66 -20.25 -19.33 25.48
C HIS A 66 -19.69 -20.15 26.65
N SER A 67 -20.59 -20.81 27.39
CA SER A 67 -20.26 -22.03 28.14
C SER A 67 -21.54 -22.76 28.53
N SER A 68 -21.97 -23.71 27.71
CA SER A 68 -22.88 -24.80 28.11
C SER A 68 -22.73 -25.96 27.12
N SER A 69 -22.17 -27.06 27.65
CA SER A 69 -22.53 -28.47 27.45
C SER A 69 -22.81 -29.02 26.04
N ASP A 70 -22.12 -30.12 25.68
CA ASP A 70 -22.78 -31.43 25.62
C ASP A 70 -21.81 -32.62 25.71
N SER A 71 -22.25 -33.59 26.49
CA SER A 71 -21.64 -34.86 26.88
C SER A 71 -22.64 -35.99 26.63
N LEU A 72 -22.14 -37.24 26.55
CA LEU A 72 -22.84 -38.55 26.40
C LEU A 72 -22.82 -39.07 24.93
N SER A 73 -22.57 -40.35 24.62
CA SER A 73 -22.78 -41.59 25.38
C SER A 73 -21.88 -42.75 24.93
N GLU A 74 -21.64 -43.68 25.85
CA GLU A 74 -21.04 -45.00 25.68
C GLU A 74 -21.96 -45.97 24.93
N ALA A 75 -21.40 -46.84 24.09
CA ALA A 75 -22.08 -48.04 23.60
C ALA A 75 -21.10 -49.22 23.35
N SER A 76 -21.18 -50.18 24.26
CA SER A 76 -20.98 -51.63 24.18
C SER A 76 -20.28 -52.29 22.97
N THR A 77 -19.19 -53.01 23.31
CA THR A 77 -18.53 -54.13 22.64
C THR A 77 -19.45 -55.28 22.22
N PRO A 78 -19.07 -56.01 21.16
CA PRO A 78 -19.13 -57.46 21.14
C PRO A 78 -17.72 -58.08 21.07
N ALA A 79 -17.57 -59.19 21.81
CA ALA A 79 -16.37 -60.00 21.90
C ALA A 79 -15.93 -60.53 20.52
N SER A 80 -14.62 -60.46 20.27
CA SER A 80 -13.97 -60.99 19.06
C SER A 80 -12.86 -61.98 19.47
N PRO A 81 -12.63 -63.05 18.70
CA PRO A 81 -12.09 -64.32 19.19
C PRO A 81 -10.57 -64.32 19.40
N SER A 82 -10.14 -65.30 20.20
CA SER A 82 -8.77 -65.56 20.63
C SER A 82 -7.73 -65.52 19.50
N PRO A 83 -6.56 -64.87 19.71
CA PRO A 83 -5.48 -64.82 18.73
C PRO A 83 -4.74 -66.16 18.70
N VAL A 84 -4.66 -66.75 17.50
CA VAL A 84 -3.74 -67.85 17.19
C VAL A 84 -2.34 -67.25 17.01
N PRO A 85 -1.31 -67.72 17.74
CA PRO A 85 0.05 -67.21 17.59
C PRO A 85 0.67 -67.74 16.29
N LEU A 86 0.60 -66.95 15.22
CA LEU A 86 1.39 -67.15 14.02
C LEU A 86 2.78 -66.54 14.28
N ILE A 87 3.74 -67.40 14.62
CA ILE A 87 5.16 -67.04 14.69
C ILE A 87 5.63 -66.87 13.24
N PHE A 88 5.49 -65.64 12.73
CA PHE A 88 6.08 -65.23 11.47
C PHE A 88 7.36 -64.45 11.80
N SER A 89 8.51 -64.92 11.31
CA SER A 89 9.80 -64.25 11.49
C SER A 89 9.74 -62.84 10.88
N THR A 90 9.64 -61.83 11.74
CA THR A 90 9.40 -60.41 11.41
C THR A 90 10.67 -59.59 11.14
N GLU A 91 11.86 -60.18 11.23
CA GLU A 91 13.10 -59.41 11.21
C GLU A 91 13.56 -58.93 9.83
N THR A 92 13.12 -59.56 8.73
CA THR A 92 13.53 -59.16 7.36
C THR A 92 12.45 -58.42 6.56
N LEU A 93 11.19 -58.41 7.00
CA LEU A 93 10.11 -57.67 6.32
C LEU A 93 10.01 -56.21 6.78
N GLY A 94 10.62 -55.87 7.92
CA GLY A 94 10.55 -54.53 8.51
C GLY A 94 11.47 -53.50 7.85
N SER A 95 12.61 -53.92 7.30
CA SER A 95 13.55 -53.02 6.61
C SER A 95 12.99 -52.52 5.29
N ASP A 96 12.37 -53.42 4.51
CA ASP A 96 11.94 -53.13 3.15
C ASP A 96 10.69 -52.22 3.16
N VAL A 97 9.77 -52.44 4.09
CA VAL A 97 8.59 -51.58 4.28
C VAL A 97 8.97 -50.20 4.86
N ALA A 98 10.02 -50.12 5.68
CA ALA A 98 10.53 -48.85 6.19
C ALA A 98 11.24 -48.04 5.09
N GLN A 99 11.99 -48.71 4.22
CA GLN A 99 12.67 -48.10 3.07
C GLN A 99 11.66 -47.60 2.03
N GLU A 100 10.63 -48.38 1.69
CA GLU A 100 9.57 -47.97 0.76
C GLU A 100 8.73 -46.79 1.32
N ARG A 101 8.53 -46.72 2.65
CA ARG A 101 7.90 -45.56 3.30
C ARG A 101 8.78 -44.31 3.31
N GLN A 102 10.11 -44.45 3.36
CA GLN A 102 11.02 -43.31 3.27
C GLN A 102 11.09 -42.79 1.83
N GLU A 103 11.23 -43.68 0.85
CA GLU A 103 11.27 -43.31 -0.58
C GLU A 103 9.97 -42.64 -1.02
N ASN A 104 8.81 -43.16 -0.61
CA ASN A 104 7.51 -42.53 -0.88
C ASN A 104 7.35 -41.15 -0.21
N LYS A 105 7.93 -40.93 0.97
CA LYS A 105 7.94 -39.60 1.63
C LYS A 105 8.85 -38.61 0.89
N GLU A 106 9.99 -39.05 0.39
CA GLU A 106 10.91 -38.21 -0.36
C GLU A 106 10.34 -37.81 -1.73
N VAL A 107 9.75 -38.75 -2.45
CA VAL A 107 9.06 -38.49 -3.73
C VAL A 107 7.88 -37.53 -3.51
N SER A 108 7.05 -37.77 -2.48
CA SER A 108 5.94 -36.87 -2.12
C SER A 108 6.42 -35.45 -1.76
N ASN A 109 7.53 -35.33 -1.04
CA ASN A 109 8.13 -34.04 -0.71
C ASN A 109 8.70 -33.33 -1.96
N ALA A 110 9.34 -34.06 -2.87
CA ALA A 110 9.90 -33.50 -4.10
C ALA A 110 8.80 -32.97 -5.05
N GLU A 111 7.70 -33.70 -5.19
CA GLU A 111 6.53 -33.24 -5.96
C GLU A 111 5.89 -32.00 -5.33
N SER A 112 5.81 -31.94 -4.00
CA SER A 112 5.32 -30.78 -3.25
C SER A 112 6.19 -29.53 -3.47
N TRP A 113 7.53 -29.68 -3.46
CA TRP A 113 8.44 -28.56 -3.73
C TRP A 113 8.35 -28.04 -5.16
N LYS A 114 8.24 -28.94 -6.16
CA LYS A 114 8.05 -28.55 -7.56
C LYS A 114 6.74 -27.78 -7.77
N GLN A 115 5.65 -28.26 -7.18
CA GLN A 115 4.34 -27.59 -7.24
C GLN A 115 4.39 -26.21 -6.57
N ARG A 116 5.02 -26.10 -5.39
CA ARG A 116 5.24 -24.81 -4.70
C ARG A 116 6.07 -23.85 -5.54
N GLY A 117 7.19 -24.32 -6.10
CA GLY A 117 8.05 -23.50 -6.95
C GLY A 117 7.30 -22.95 -8.17
N LYS A 118 6.49 -23.80 -8.84
CA LYS A 118 5.63 -23.38 -9.94
C LYS A 118 4.59 -22.33 -9.51
N GLN A 119 3.99 -22.51 -8.34
CA GLN A 119 3.03 -21.55 -7.79
C GLN A 119 3.69 -20.21 -7.44
N TYR A 120 4.88 -20.22 -6.81
CA TYR A 120 5.65 -18.99 -6.55
C TYR A 120 6.01 -18.26 -7.83
N ALA A 121 6.54 -18.97 -8.83
CA ALA A 121 6.88 -18.38 -10.12
C ALA A 121 5.65 -17.78 -10.82
N SER A 122 4.51 -18.48 -10.77
CA SER A 122 3.24 -17.97 -11.31
C SER A 122 2.76 -16.71 -10.59
N ASN A 123 2.85 -16.68 -9.25
CA ASN A 123 2.47 -15.52 -8.45
C ASN A 123 3.39 -14.32 -8.77
N MET A 124 4.71 -14.55 -8.83
CA MET A 124 5.69 -13.52 -9.19
C MET A 124 5.43 -12.97 -10.59
N GLY A 125 5.19 -13.84 -11.57
CA GLY A 125 4.88 -13.43 -12.94
C GLY A 125 3.63 -12.56 -13.02
N ALA A 126 2.56 -12.94 -12.30
CA ALA A 126 1.32 -12.17 -12.26
C ALA A 126 1.52 -10.76 -11.66
N VAL A 127 2.19 -10.67 -10.51
CA VAL A 127 2.48 -9.40 -9.83
C VAL A 127 3.39 -8.52 -10.69
N LEU A 128 4.49 -9.09 -11.21
CA LEU A 128 5.46 -8.36 -12.01
C LEU A 128 4.84 -7.81 -13.30
N LEU A 129 4.01 -8.60 -13.99
CA LEU A 129 3.34 -8.17 -15.20
C LEU A 129 2.40 -6.99 -14.93
N ARG A 130 1.57 -7.09 -13.88
CA ARG A 130 0.68 -6.00 -13.47
C ARG A 130 1.45 -4.75 -13.08
N ASN A 131 2.54 -4.89 -12.31
CA ASN A 131 3.33 -3.74 -11.87
C ASN A 131 4.13 -3.13 -13.03
N THR A 132 4.56 -3.92 -14.01
CA THR A 132 5.18 -3.39 -15.22
C THR A 132 4.21 -2.45 -15.96
N LEU A 133 2.97 -2.91 -16.17
CA LEU A 133 1.95 -2.13 -16.88
C LEU A 133 1.47 -0.91 -16.09
N SER A 134 1.27 -1.06 -14.78
CA SER A 134 0.68 -0.01 -13.95
C SER A 134 1.70 0.97 -13.35
N VAL A 135 2.90 0.49 -13.02
CA VAL A 135 3.93 1.25 -12.32
C VAL A 135 5.05 1.65 -13.28
N ALA A 136 5.72 0.69 -13.94
CA ALA A 136 6.91 1.00 -14.74
C ALA A 136 6.58 1.89 -15.94
N VAL A 137 5.56 1.51 -16.73
CA VAL A 137 5.09 2.32 -17.88
C VAL A 137 4.59 3.68 -17.41
N GLY A 138 3.76 3.72 -16.37
CA GLY A 138 3.25 4.97 -15.80
C GLY A 138 4.38 5.89 -15.33
N THR A 139 5.41 5.34 -14.68
CA THR A 139 6.58 6.08 -14.19
C THR A 139 7.41 6.61 -15.35
N GLY A 140 7.62 5.79 -16.38
CA GLY A 140 8.33 6.23 -17.58
C GLY A 140 7.60 7.39 -18.28
N ILE A 141 6.29 7.30 -18.42
CA ILE A 141 5.45 8.38 -18.97
C ILE A 141 5.51 9.62 -18.07
N ARG A 142 5.43 9.47 -16.74
CA ARG A 142 5.58 10.57 -15.78
C ARG A 142 6.89 11.32 -16.00
N GLU A 143 8.00 10.61 -16.09
CA GLU A 143 9.31 11.22 -16.29
C GLU A 143 9.45 11.85 -17.68
N TYR A 144 8.89 11.22 -18.71
CA TYR A 144 8.82 11.80 -20.05
C TYR A 144 8.02 13.12 -20.08
N VAL A 145 6.85 13.15 -19.45
CA VAL A 145 6.02 14.35 -19.33
C VAL A 145 6.77 15.43 -18.55
N ARG A 146 7.38 15.07 -17.41
CA ARG A 146 8.07 15.99 -16.51
C ARG A 146 9.35 16.58 -17.13
N ARG A 147 10.18 15.77 -17.77
CA ARG A 147 11.52 16.18 -18.23
C ARG A 147 11.60 16.42 -19.74
N GLY A 148 10.59 16.01 -20.51
CA GLY A 148 10.55 16.14 -21.96
C GLY A 148 9.39 17.03 -22.41
N ALA A 149 8.16 16.51 -22.36
CA ALA A 149 7.04 17.15 -23.07
C ALA A 149 6.59 18.49 -22.46
N LEU A 150 6.66 18.65 -21.14
CA LEU A 150 6.12 19.84 -20.45
C LEU A 150 7.19 20.73 -19.81
N SER A 151 8.46 20.33 -19.80
CA SER A 151 9.51 21.09 -19.11
C SER A 151 9.67 22.51 -19.66
N GLU A 152 9.72 22.65 -20.98
CA GLU A 152 9.85 23.97 -21.62
C GLU A 152 8.59 24.82 -21.46
N THR A 153 7.41 24.21 -21.58
CA THR A 153 6.13 24.91 -21.38
C THR A 153 6.04 25.47 -19.97
N PHE A 154 6.36 24.67 -18.95
CA PHE A 154 6.27 25.09 -17.55
C PHE A 154 7.37 26.10 -17.17
N ALA A 155 8.55 26.05 -17.81
CA ALA A 155 9.61 27.02 -17.59
C ALA A 155 9.22 28.45 -18.05
N ASN A 156 8.31 28.57 -19.00
CA ASN A 156 7.87 29.85 -19.56
C ASN A 156 6.57 30.39 -18.91
N LEU A 157 5.95 29.65 -17.99
CA LEU A 157 4.71 30.09 -17.35
C LEU A 157 4.96 31.12 -16.24
N PRO A 158 4.08 32.13 -16.08
CA PRO A 158 4.11 33.02 -14.93
C PRO A 158 3.96 32.25 -13.62
N ARG A 159 4.61 32.73 -12.55
CA ARG A 159 4.53 32.12 -11.21
C ARG A 159 3.09 31.94 -10.71
N SER A 160 2.22 32.93 -10.97
CA SER A 160 0.80 32.86 -10.63
C SER A 160 0.07 31.69 -11.30
N SER A 161 0.40 31.38 -12.56
CA SER A 161 -0.16 30.23 -13.28
C SER A 161 0.32 28.91 -12.69
N LEU A 162 1.61 28.81 -12.35
CA LEU A 162 2.18 27.62 -11.70
C LEU A 162 1.54 27.37 -10.33
N THR A 163 1.38 28.40 -9.50
CA THR A 163 0.66 28.33 -8.22
C THR A 163 -0.78 27.84 -8.41
N LEU A 164 -1.51 28.39 -9.38
CA LEU A 164 -2.88 27.97 -9.67
C LEU A 164 -2.94 26.50 -10.11
N ILE A 165 -2.04 26.06 -10.99
CA ILE A 165 -1.96 24.66 -11.42
C ILE A 165 -1.68 23.74 -10.23
N SER A 166 -0.71 24.06 -9.38
CA SER A 166 -0.43 23.30 -8.15
C SER A 166 -1.67 23.20 -7.25
N ALA A 167 -2.38 24.31 -7.05
CA ALA A 167 -3.60 24.34 -6.25
C ALA A 167 -4.71 23.45 -6.85
N ILE A 168 -4.92 23.51 -8.16
CA ILE A 168 -5.91 22.66 -8.86
C ILE A 168 -5.56 21.18 -8.71
N VAL A 169 -4.28 20.82 -8.91
CA VAL A 169 -3.86 19.42 -8.83
C VAL A 169 -3.99 18.88 -7.41
N ILE A 170 -3.70 19.67 -6.38
CA ILE A 170 -3.91 19.29 -4.97
C ILE A 170 -5.39 19.24 -4.61
N ALA A 171 -6.22 20.15 -5.13
CA ALA A 171 -7.65 20.17 -4.88
C ALA A 171 -8.36 18.97 -5.52
N THR A 172 -7.87 18.46 -6.65
CA THR A 172 -8.47 17.34 -7.38
C THR A 172 -8.72 16.09 -6.51
N PRO A 173 -7.71 15.49 -5.84
CA PRO A 173 -7.92 14.35 -4.96
C PRO A 173 -8.80 14.68 -3.74
N LEU A 174 -8.80 15.91 -3.23
CA LEU A 174 -9.71 16.33 -2.16
C LEU A 174 -11.17 16.28 -2.62
N VAL A 175 -11.46 16.85 -3.80
CA VAL A 175 -12.79 16.82 -4.40
C VAL A 175 -13.23 15.39 -4.69
N LEU A 176 -12.33 14.53 -5.20
CA LEU A 176 -12.63 13.12 -5.43
C LEU A 176 -12.96 12.38 -4.13
N GLN A 177 -12.19 12.61 -3.06
CA GLN A 177 -12.46 11.97 -1.76
C GLN A 177 -13.75 12.44 -1.11
N LEU A 178 -14.04 13.74 -1.17
CA LEU A 178 -15.32 14.28 -0.69
C LEU A 178 -16.50 13.74 -1.50
N SER A 179 -16.34 13.60 -2.82
CA SER A 179 -17.36 13.02 -3.70
C SER A 179 -17.58 11.53 -3.39
N GLY A 180 -16.52 10.79 -3.13
CA GLY A 180 -16.59 9.39 -2.69
C GLY A 180 -17.31 9.25 -1.34
N LEU A 181 -16.98 10.13 -0.39
CA LEU A 181 -17.63 10.17 0.92
C LEU A 181 -19.13 10.47 0.80
N ALA A 182 -19.51 11.48 0.00
CA ALA A 182 -20.90 11.81 -0.26
C ALA A 182 -21.65 10.64 -0.91
N ARG A 183 -21.02 9.96 -1.89
CA ARG A 183 -21.59 8.77 -2.53
C ARG A 183 -21.81 7.64 -1.52
N ASP A 184 -20.82 7.34 -0.68
CA ASP A 184 -20.90 6.26 0.29
C ASP A 184 -21.96 6.53 1.35
N TYR A 185 -22.13 7.80 1.74
CA TYR A 185 -23.23 8.26 2.58
C TYR A 185 -24.59 8.05 1.89
N CYS A 186 -24.77 8.57 0.66
CA CYS A 186 -26.03 8.43 -0.08
C CYS A 186 -26.43 6.98 -0.37
N ASN A 187 -25.46 6.09 -0.55
CA ASN A 187 -25.70 4.67 -0.82
C ASN A 187 -25.83 3.82 0.46
N GLY A 188 -25.73 4.42 1.66
CA GLY A 188 -25.77 3.68 2.93
C GLY A 188 -24.56 2.75 3.16
N GLY A 189 -23.47 2.94 2.41
CA GLY A 189 -22.24 2.14 2.51
C GLY A 189 -21.24 2.69 3.53
N LEU A 190 -21.51 3.84 4.13
CA LEU A 190 -20.62 4.50 5.06
C LEU A 190 -20.59 3.75 6.41
N ASN A 191 -19.46 3.10 6.69
CA ASN A 191 -19.15 2.56 8.01
C ASN A 191 -17.95 3.32 8.61
N GLY A 192 -17.69 3.12 9.91
CA GLY A 192 -16.61 3.82 10.60
C GLY A 192 -15.22 3.60 9.97
N SER A 193 -14.95 2.41 9.44
CA SER A 193 -13.67 2.12 8.77
C SER A 193 -13.52 2.89 7.47
N VAL A 194 -14.54 2.90 6.62
CA VAL A 194 -14.56 3.65 5.35
C VAL A 194 -14.45 5.15 5.61
N PHE A 195 -15.20 5.66 6.60
CA PHE A 195 -15.12 7.07 6.99
C PHE A 195 -13.70 7.46 7.42
N MET A 196 -13.08 6.67 8.31
CA MET A 196 -11.73 6.94 8.79
C MET A 196 -10.68 6.81 7.69
N GLY A 197 -10.83 5.86 6.76
CA GLY A 197 -9.95 5.72 5.59
C GLY A 197 -10.03 6.90 4.62
N ARG A 198 -11.24 7.43 4.38
CA ARG A 198 -11.41 8.66 3.58
C ARG A 198 -10.88 9.88 4.31
N LEU A 199 -11.12 10.00 5.61
CA LEU A 199 -10.65 11.12 6.42
C LEU A 199 -9.11 11.15 6.51
N SER A 200 -8.47 10.01 6.74
CA SER A 200 -7.01 9.92 6.78
C SER A 200 -6.38 10.33 5.45
N SER A 201 -6.98 9.90 4.33
CA SER A 201 -6.54 10.28 2.99
C SER A 201 -6.70 11.78 2.72
N LEU A 202 -7.83 12.37 3.13
CA LEU A 202 -8.06 13.83 3.04
C LEU A 202 -7.02 14.60 3.85
N LEU A 203 -6.80 14.19 5.10
CA LEU A 203 -5.81 14.81 5.97
C LEU A 203 -4.40 14.70 5.39
N PHE A 204 -4.02 13.52 4.87
CA PHE A 204 -2.71 13.32 4.27
C PHE A 204 -2.46 14.27 3.08
N VAL A 205 -3.43 14.38 2.17
CA VAL A 205 -3.34 15.30 1.01
C VAL A 205 -3.33 16.77 1.47
N ALA A 206 -4.21 17.14 2.41
CA ALA A 206 -4.29 18.51 2.91
C ALA A 206 -3.00 18.93 3.64
N VAL A 207 -2.46 18.08 4.52
CA VAL A 207 -1.20 18.34 5.22
C VAL A 207 -0.05 18.42 4.24
N SER A 208 0.05 17.49 3.28
CA SER A 208 1.10 17.53 2.25
C SER A 208 1.03 18.81 1.41
N GLY A 209 -0.19 19.23 1.03
CA GLY A 209 -0.41 20.48 0.31
C GLY A 209 -0.02 21.72 1.13
N MET A 210 -0.35 21.74 2.43
CA MET A 210 0.07 22.81 3.35
C MET A 210 1.59 22.84 3.51
N CYS A 211 2.24 21.68 3.69
CA CYS A 211 3.70 21.62 3.77
C CYS A 211 4.36 22.17 2.49
N LEU A 212 3.85 21.81 1.32
CA LEU A 212 4.33 22.38 0.05
C LEU A 212 4.12 23.91 0.01
N TRP A 213 2.96 24.38 0.47
CA TRP A 213 2.66 25.82 0.54
C TRP A 213 3.65 26.58 1.43
N TYR A 214 3.92 26.08 2.63
CA TYR A 214 4.85 26.69 3.58
C TYR A 214 6.33 26.55 3.21
N SER A 215 6.66 25.66 2.27
CA SER A 215 8.05 25.42 1.83
C SER A 215 8.58 26.42 0.80
N ASP A 216 7.80 27.43 0.41
CA ASP A 216 8.08 28.37 -0.70
C ASP A 216 8.39 27.69 -2.06
N ASN A 217 8.14 26.38 -2.18
CA ASN A 217 8.37 25.58 -3.39
C ASN A 217 7.08 25.18 -4.10
N PHE A 218 5.96 25.81 -3.75
CA PHE A 218 4.64 25.43 -4.24
C PHE A 218 4.50 25.55 -5.77
N GLU A 219 5.07 26.61 -6.37
CA GLU A 219 5.11 26.77 -7.83
C GLU A 219 6.05 25.76 -8.52
N HIS A 220 7.16 25.40 -7.87
CA HIS A 220 8.14 24.46 -8.42
C HIS A 220 7.59 23.02 -8.43
N ALA A 221 6.63 22.75 -7.56
CA ALA A 221 5.91 21.47 -7.51
C ALA A 221 4.91 21.30 -8.67
N ALA A 222 4.50 22.35 -9.39
CA ALA A 222 3.40 22.27 -10.37
C ALA A 222 3.62 21.19 -11.43
N LEU A 223 4.80 21.16 -12.04
CA LEU A 223 5.15 20.18 -13.07
C LEU A 223 5.21 18.75 -12.50
N LEU A 224 5.74 18.61 -11.29
CA LEU A 224 5.80 17.32 -10.59
C LEU A 224 4.39 16.81 -10.25
N LEU A 225 3.51 17.70 -9.79
CA LEU A 225 2.13 17.41 -9.44
C LEU A 225 1.33 16.98 -10.68
N VAL A 226 1.44 17.71 -11.80
CA VAL A 226 0.76 17.36 -13.06
C VAL A 226 1.25 16.02 -13.60
N ALA A 227 2.57 15.81 -13.64
CA ALA A 227 3.12 14.52 -14.05
C ALA A 227 2.67 13.39 -13.10
N GLY A 228 2.64 13.66 -11.79
CA GLY A 228 2.15 12.74 -10.77
C GLY A 228 0.67 12.38 -10.94
N LEU A 229 -0.17 13.34 -11.31
CA LEU A 229 -1.59 13.10 -11.61
C LEU A 229 -1.74 12.19 -12.84
N ALA A 230 -0.98 12.44 -13.90
CA ALA A 230 -0.97 11.57 -15.08
C ALA A 230 -0.55 10.13 -14.72
N TYR A 231 0.52 9.98 -13.93
CA TYR A 231 0.94 8.68 -13.40
C TYR A 231 -0.17 7.96 -12.66
N VAL A 232 -0.82 8.66 -11.73
CA VAL A 232 -1.91 8.13 -10.91
C VAL A 232 -3.05 7.61 -11.78
N LEU A 233 -3.49 8.40 -12.77
CA LEU A 233 -4.57 8.00 -13.69
C LEU A 233 -4.19 6.78 -14.53
N LEU A 234 -2.98 6.75 -15.10
CA LEU A 234 -2.51 5.60 -15.88
C LEU A 234 -2.43 4.34 -15.02
N ARG A 235 -1.87 4.46 -13.81
CA ARG A 235 -1.77 3.34 -12.86
C ARG A 235 -3.15 2.78 -12.55
N ASP A 236 -4.12 3.64 -12.26
CA ASP A 236 -5.47 3.24 -11.89
C ASP A 236 -6.21 2.56 -13.04
N ILE A 237 -6.09 3.09 -14.26
CA ILE A 237 -6.65 2.46 -15.46
C ILE A 237 -6.04 1.07 -15.66
N ALA A 238 -4.71 0.95 -15.55
CA ALA A 238 -4.04 -0.33 -15.70
C ALA A 238 -4.46 -1.34 -14.62
N GLN A 239 -4.58 -0.91 -13.36
CA GLN A 239 -5.03 -1.75 -12.25
C GLN A 239 -6.52 -2.12 -12.35
N PHE A 240 -7.34 -1.25 -12.93
CA PHE A 240 -8.74 -1.52 -13.18
C PHE A 240 -8.93 -2.58 -14.26
N ILE A 241 -8.16 -2.51 -15.34
CA ILE A 241 -8.18 -3.48 -16.46
C ILE A 241 -7.54 -4.80 -16.04
N PHE A 242 -6.45 -4.75 -15.26
CA PHE A 242 -5.66 -5.89 -14.84
C PHE A 242 -5.60 -6.04 -13.31
N PRO A 243 -6.73 -6.31 -12.63
CA PRO A 243 -6.73 -6.52 -11.20
C PRO A 243 -5.94 -7.78 -10.81
N LEU A 244 -5.21 -7.68 -9.70
CA LEU A 244 -4.61 -8.82 -9.04
C LEU A 244 -5.58 -9.39 -8.01
N THR A 245 -6.05 -10.60 -8.26
CA THR A 245 -6.89 -11.36 -7.34
C THR A 245 -6.05 -12.36 -6.56
N ASP A 246 -6.37 -12.59 -5.30
CA ASP A 246 -5.80 -13.68 -4.53
C ASP A 246 -6.87 -14.48 -3.79
N ASN A 247 -6.45 -15.63 -3.25
CA ASN A 247 -7.30 -16.49 -2.43
C ASN A 247 -7.29 -16.13 -0.94
N ASN A 248 -6.91 -14.91 -0.57
CA ASN A 248 -6.97 -14.41 0.82
C ASN A 248 -8.26 -13.58 1.06
N SER A 249 -9.41 -14.01 0.56
CA SER A 249 -10.63 -13.20 0.40
C SER A 249 -11.33 -12.71 1.69
N ASP A 250 -10.88 -13.11 2.88
CA ASP A 250 -11.53 -12.67 4.13
C ASP A 250 -11.11 -11.27 4.60
N GLN A 251 -11.92 -10.70 5.50
CA GLN A 251 -11.83 -9.36 6.09
C GLN A 251 -10.40 -8.83 6.30
N LEU A 252 -10.19 -7.57 5.90
CA LEU A 252 -8.95 -6.82 6.11
C LEU A 252 -8.64 -6.75 7.61
N SER A 253 -7.47 -7.26 8.01
CA SER A 253 -6.99 -7.09 9.38
C SER A 253 -6.36 -5.71 9.53
N LEU A 254 -6.95 -4.85 10.36
CA LEU A 254 -6.42 -3.50 10.64
C LEU A 254 -4.94 -3.52 11.03
N ALA A 255 -4.52 -4.52 11.81
CA ALA A 255 -3.13 -4.68 12.20
C ALA A 255 -2.22 -5.11 11.03
N ALA A 256 -2.74 -5.85 10.05
CA ALA A 256 -1.99 -6.15 8.82
C ALA A 256 -1.84 -4.90 7.95
N VAL A 257 -2.91 -4.08 7.84
CA VAL A 257 -2.91 -2.79 7.14
C VAL A 257 -1.91 -1.82 7.79
N ALA A 258 -1.94 -1.67 9.11
CA ALA A 258 -1.01 -0.80 9.83
C ALA A 258 0.45 -1.26 9.66
N ALA A 259 0.72 -2.57 9.77
CA ALA A 259 2.05 -3.12 9.58
C ALA A 259 2.53 -2.93 8.13
N SER A 260 1.68 -3.18 7.14
CA SER A 260 2.03 -2.92 5.74
C SER A 260 2.24 -1.45 5.46
N GLY A 261 1.48 -0.53 6.09
CA GLY A 261 1.64 0.91 5.92
C GLY A 261 3.01 1.41 6.42
N ILE A 262 3.49 0.89 7.55
CA ILE A 262 4.84 1.19 8.06
C ILE A 262 5.91 0.68 7.10
N LEU A 263 5.80 -0.58 6.67
CA LEU A 263 6.77 -1.19 5.75
C LEU A 263 6.77 -0.50 4.39
N TYR A 264 5.59 -0.16 3.88
CA TYR A 264 5.39 0.61 2.66
C TYR A 264 6.05 1.99 2.77
N SER A 265 5.87 2.71 3.88
CA SER A 265 6.48 4.03 4.07
C SER A 265 8.02 3.96 4.04
N GLY A 266 8.60 2.93 4.68
CA GLY A 266 10.03 2.67 4.63
C GLY A 266 10.51 2.30 3.22
N ASN A 267 9.77 1.43 2.53
CA ASN A 267 10.08 1.03 1.15
C ASN A 267 10.03 2.22 0.20
N GLN A 268 8.98 3.05 0.26
CA GLN A 268 8.84 4.23 -0.60
C GLN A 268 9.98 5.24 -0.40
N THR A 269 10.45 5.42 0.84
CA THR A 269 11.62 6.26 1.11
C THR A 269 12.88 5.69 0.46
N ALA A 270 13.11 4.38 0.58
CA ALA A 270 14.26 3.72 -0.04
C ALA A 270 14.18 3.72 -1.58
N VAL A 271 12.99 3.53 -2.12
CA VAL A 271 12.69 3.58 -3.56
C VAL A 271 12.98 4.97 -4.11
N ASP A 272 12.57 6.04 -3.43
CA ASP A 272 12.84 7.42 -3.86
C ASP A 272 14.34 7.72 -3.91
N ILE A 273 15.08 7.37 -2.85
CA ILE A 273 16.55 7.48 -2.83
C ILE A 273 17.18 6.64 -3.95
N GLY A 274 16.70 5.40 -4.12
CA GLY A 274 17.19 4.49 -5.16
C GLY A 274 16.94 5.01 -6.57
N MET A 275 15.78 5.65 -6.81
CA MET A 275 15.43 6.26 -8.09
C MET A 275 16.46 7.31 -8.48
N ASP A 276 16.91 8.15 -7.55
CA ASP A 276 17.91 9.17 -7.81
C ASP A 276 19.30 8.57 -8.04
N VAL A 277 19.73 7.62 -7.21
CA VAL A 277 21.03 6.94 -7.39
C VAL A 277 21.11 6.23 -8.74
N VAL A 278 20.11 5.42 -9.09
CA VAL A 278 20.11 4.63 -10.33
C VAL A 278 19.94 5.53 -11.55
N SER A 279 19.06 6.52 -11.50
CA SER A 279 18.89 7.45 -12.64
C SER A 279 20.15 8.27 -12.92
N ASN A 280 20.86 8.72 -11.88
CA ASN A 280 22.14 9.42 -12.04
C ASN A 280 23.22 8.50 -12.62
N ALA A 281 23.32 7.26 -12.12
CA ALA A 281 24.27 6.29 -12.66
C ALA A 281 24.01 5.97 -14.14
N LEU A 282 22.74 5.76 -14.52
CA LEU A 282 22.35 5.47 -15.91
C LEU A 282 22.45 6.69 -16.84
N SER A 283 22.37 7.91 -16.31
CA SER A 283 22.57 9.13 -17.11
C SER A 283 24.01 9.29 -17.60
N GLY A 284 24.97 8.55 -17.03
CA GLY A 284 26.35 8.51 -17.53
C GLY A 284 26.53 7.60 -18.75
N SER A 285 25.62 6.64 -18.98
CA SER A 285 25.70 5.66 -20.08
C SER A 285 24.62 5.82 -21.14
N MET A 286 23.56 6.57 -20.86
CA MET A 286 22.44 6.87 -21.77
C MET A 286 22.17 8.38 -21.79
N SER A 287 21.35 8.86 -22.74
CA SER A 287 20.85 10.25 -22.67
C SER A 287 20.19 10.51 -21.30
N GLY A 288 20.41 11.67 -20.69
CA GLY A 288 19.92 11.96 -19.33
C GLY A 288 18.41 11.73 -19.17
N LEU A 289 17.60 12.00 -20.21
CA LEU A 289 16.17 11.71 -20.19
C LEU A 289 15.89 10.19 -20.12
N MET A 290 16.53 9.39 -20.97
CA MET A 290 16.35 7.92 -20.95
C MET A 290 16.90 7.28 -19.68
N GLY A 291 18.03 7.75 -19.16
CA GLY A 291 18.57 7.30 -17.88
C GLY A 291 17.59 7.54 -16.73
N ASN A 292 16.91 8.69 -16.72
CA ASN A 292 15.84 8.99 -15.77
C ASN A 292 14.61 8.10 -15.95
N ILE A 293 14.11 7.94 -17.18
CA ILE A 293 12.95 7.11 -17.48
C ILE A 293 13.21 5.66 -17.03
N VAL A 294 14.31 5.06 -17.48
CA VAL A 294 14.64 3.66 -17.21
C VAL A 294 14.99 3.46 -15.74
N GLY A 295 15.85 4.31 -15.17
CA GLY A 295 16.28 4.18 -13.79
C GLY A 295 15.14 4.30 -12.80
N ARG A 296 14.33 5.37 -12.93
CA ARG A 296 13.22 5.61 -12.02
C ARG A 296 12.11 4.58 -12.18
N SER A 297 11.76 4.19 -13.42
CA SER A 297 10.74 3.15 -13.64
C SER A 297 11.15 1.78 -13.11
N THR A 298 12.42 1.41 -13.25
CA THR A 298 12.95 0.12 -12.77
C THR A 298 12.93 0.05 -11.24
N VAL A 299 13.44 1.10 -10.57
CA VAL A 299 13.45 1.13 -9.10
C VAL A 299 12.03 1.17 -8.54
N ASN A 300 11.13 1.95 -9.16
CA ASN A 300 9.72 1.98 -8.74
C ASN A 300 9.05 0.60 -8.92
N LEU A 301 9.32 -0.08 -10.03
CA LEU A 301 8.80 -1.42 -10.29
C LEU A 301 9.24 -2.41 -9.21
N ILE A 302 10.52 -2.39 -8.84
CA ILE A 302 11.07 -3.27 -7.80
C ILE A 302 10.43 -2.94 -6.44
N GLY A 303 10.31 -1.65 -6.12
CA GLY A 303 9.65 -1.19 -4.89
C GLY A 303 8.23 -1.71 -4.75
N GLU A 304 7.39 -1.45 -5.76
CA GLU A 304 5.98 -1.85 -5.78
C GLU A 304 5.82 -3.39 -5.86
N PHE A 305 6.73 -4.08 -6.53
CA PHE A 305 6.81 -5.54 -6.48
C PHE A 305 7.07 -6.04 -5.05
N GLY A 306 8.03 -5.44 -4.34
CA GLY A 306 8.31 -5.74 -2.94
C GLY A 306 7.12 -5.53 -2.03
N ASP A 307 6.42 -4.40 -2.20
CA ASP A 307 5.24 -4.04 -1.41
C ASP A 307 4.07 -5.02 -1.62
N ASP A 308 3.77 -5.40 -2.88
CA ASP A 308 2.73 -6.37 -3.20
C ASP A 308 3.01 -7.74 -2.53
N PHE A 309 4.28 -8.18 -2.54
CA PHE A 309 4.68 -9.42 -1.89
C PHE A 309 4.65 -9.32 -0.36
N CYS A 310 5.08 -8.20 0.19
CA CYS A 310 5.08 -7.95 1.62
C CYS A 310 3.65 -7.98 2.17
N TYR A 311 2.74 -7.19 1.57
CA TYR A 311 1.34 -7.14 1.97
C TYR A 311 0.65 -8.50 1.87
N ARG A 312 0.75 -9.16 0.70
CA ARG A 312 0.10 -10.47 0.48
C ARG A 312 0.74 -11.56 1.33
N GLY A 313 2.04 -11.49 1.56
CA GLY A 313 2.80 -12.41 2.41
C GLY A 313 2.41 -12.29 3.87
N ILE A 314 2.35 -11.07 4.42
CA ILE A 314 1.87 -10.80 5.79
C ILE A 314 0.44 -11.31 5.96
N ASN A 315 -0.44 -11.02 4.99
CA ASN A 315 -1.83 -11.47 5.05
C ASN A 315 -1.94 -13.00 4.99
N ALA A 316 -1.21 -13.65 4.07
CA ALA A 316 -1.17 -15.12 3.96
C ALA A 316 -0.61 -15.78 5.22
N PHE A 317 0.44 -15.22 5.82
CA PHE A 317 1.05 -15.70 7.06
C PHE A 317 0.05 -15.65 8.22
N ARG A 318 -0.62 -14.50 8.41
CA ARG A 318 -1.63 -14.32 9.46
C ARG A 318 -2.82 -15.27 9.30
N LYS A 319 -3.25 -15.50 8.06
CA LYS A 319 -4.34 -16.42 7.73
C LYS A 319 -3.92 -17.89 7.69
N LYS A 320 -2.63 -18.19 7.94
CA LYS A 320 -2.04 -19.54 7.80
C LYS A 320 -2.28 -20.14 6.40
N ASN A 321 -2.48 -19.31 5.38
CA ASN A 321 -2.69 -19.73 4.00
C ASN A 321 -1.34 -20.02 3.34
N ARG A 322 -0.90 -21.27 3.45
CA ARG A 322 0.35 -21.74 2.82
C ARG A 322 0.24 -21.91 1.30
N ALA A 323 -0.97 -21.84 0.75
CA ALA A 323 -1.26 -22.03 -0.67
C ALA A 323 -1.69 -20.73 -1.34
N LEU A 324 -1.01 -19.61 -1.04
CA LEU A 324 -1.28 -18.31 -1.64
C LEU A 324 -1.23 -18.43 -3.17
N SER A 325 -2.32 -18.11 -3.84
CA SER A 325 -2.40 -18.03 -5.30
C SER A 325 -2.77 -16.62 -5.69
N VAL A 326 -1.90 -15.98 -6.47
CA VAL A 326 -2.12 -14.65 -7.03
C VAL A 326 -2.36 -14.82 -8.52
N LYS A 327 -3.49 -14.30 -8.99
CA LYS A 327 -3.90 -14.38 -10.39
C LYS A 327 -4.09 -12.99 -10.94
N LEU A 328 -3.44 -12.75 -12.08
CA LEU A 328 -3.76 -11.62 -12.93
C LEU A 328 -4.99 -11.97 -13.76
N ALA A 329 -6.08 -11.24 -13.56
CA ALA A 329 -7.27 -11.38 -14.37
C ALA A 329 -7.41 -10.14 -15.26
N MET A 330 -7.75 -10.34 -16.53
CA MET A 330 -8.28 -9.24 -17.32
C MET A 330 -9.75 -9.06 -16.94
N ARG A 331 -10.14 -7.84 -16.59
CA ARG A 331 -11.53 -7.50 -16.28
C ARG A 331 -12.42 -7.82 -17.49
N LYS A 332 -13.52 -8.54 -17.29
CA LYS A 332 -14.41 -8.96 -18.37
C LYS A 332 -15.27 -7.79 -18.84
N LYS A 333 -15.75 -7.83 -20.09
CA LYS A 333 -16.57 -6.76 -20.69
C LYS A 333 -17.83 -6.43 -19.86
N GLU A 334 -18.44 -7.44 -19.24
CA GLU A 334 -19.59 -7.29 -18.35
C GLU A 334 -19.31 -6.49 -17.07
N ASP A 335 -18.05 -6.45 -16.62
CA ASP A 335 -17.64 -5.74 -15.41
C ASP A 335 -17.37 -4.24 -15.65
N TYR A 336 -17.43 -3.77 -16.90
CA TYR A 336 -17.29 -2.35 -17.28
C TYR A 336 -18.61 -1.60 -17.10
N THR A 337 -19.13 -1.64 -15.88
CA THR A 337 -20.33 -0.89 -15.52
C THR A 337 -19.98 0.55 -15.15
N ARG A 338 -20.92 1.49 -15.34
CA ARG A 338 -20.76 2.87 -14.84
C ARG A 338 -20.41 2.88 -13.35
N LYS A 339 -21.00 1.97 -12.58
CA LYS A 339 -20.69 1.77 -11.17
C LYS A 339 -19.23 1.39 -10.96
N ALA A 340 -18.71 0.39 -11.68
CA ALA A 340 -17.31 -0.02 -11.56
C ALA A 340 -16.32 1.09 -11.93
N ILE A 341 -16.64 1.92 -12.93
CA ILE A 341 -15.82 3.09 -13.31
C ILE A 341 -15.85 4.15 -12.22
N MET A 342 -17.03 4.45 -11.68
CA MET A 342 -17.18 5.36 -10.54
C MET A 342 -16.45 4.86 -9.31
N ASP A 343 -16.55 3.57 -9.01
CA ASP A 343 -15.85 2.90 -7.91
C ASP A 343 -14.33 2.97 -8.13
N CYS A 344 -13.86 2.71 -9.35
CA CYS A 344 -12.46 2.90 -9.70
C CYS A 344 -12.00 4.34 -9.50
N THR A 345 -12.80 5.34 -9.85
CA THR A 345 -12.39 6.76 -9.80
C THR A 345 -12.45 7.32 -8.36
N LEU A 346 -13.40 6.84 -7.54
CA LEU A 346 -13.66 7.39 -6.22
C LEU A 346 -13.08 6.56 -5.07
N ASN A 347 -12.74 5.28 -5.29
CA ASN A 347 -12.12 4.42 -4.28
C ASN A 347 -10.60 4.30 -4.43
N THR A 348 -10.04 4.72 -5.57
CA THR A 348 -8.60 4.63 -5.84
C THR A 348 -7.74 5.40 -4.87
N ILE A 349 -8.28 6.39 -4.16
CA ILE A 349 -7.52 7.13 -3.15
C ILE A 349 -7.59 6.42 -1.79
N GLU A 350 -8.68 5.70 -1.48
CA GLU A 350 -8.86 4.98 -0.20
C GLU A 350 -8.09 3.65 -0.17
N SER A 351 -7.98 2.93 -1.28
CA SER A 351 -7.22 1.66 -1.36
C SER A 351 -5.69 1.85 -1.37
N ARG A 352 -5.19 3.07 -1.17
CA ARG A 352 -3.77 3.44 -1.17
C ARG A 352 -3.21 3.73 0.22
N ALA A 353 -4.05 3.73 1.26
CA ALA A 353 -3.68 3.99 2.65
C ALA A 353 -3.52 2.68 3.45
#